data_AF-A0A557ZNJ4-F1
#
_entry.id   AF-A0A557ZNJ4-F1
#
_cell.length_a   1.000
_cell.length_b   1.000
_cell.length_c   1.000
_cell.angle_alpha   90.00
_cell.angle_beta   90.00
_cell.angle_gamma   90.00
#
_symmetry.space_group_name_H-M   'P 1'
#
loop_
_entity.id
_entity.type
_entity.pdbx_description
1 polymer ?
#
loop_
_entity_poly.entity_id
_entity_poly.type
_entity_poly.pdbx_seq_one_letter_code
_entity_poly.pdbx_strand_id
1 'polypeptide(L)'
;SGGFGIALLESLRGLGIGLSSLVSTGDKYDVSGNDLLLWWQRDPATEIAVLYLESFGNPRKFGRLARTLARTRPVLAIRTGDTEIARRAAASHTAAAATPAVTRDALYEQAGVIAVDTISELVDTVAALSWQPLPAGNRVAVISNAGGAGVLAADACARHGLELPELAESTSAALRAVLPAQASVHNPVDTTAAVDAALFGTCLDIVLADKGIDAVIAAGVPTALGEPITAVAPKARHSGKPLLAVRLGQLGHVTPLPDEEGPATASYTDPADAAAALGHIARYAQWRARPAGTLPVLSDVDAPAALAAVRGYLAAGRRWLTPTETAHLLGCFGIPVVQTSYATDEDSAAAAFAGLDHPVAMKVDAAGVLHKSAQGGVALG
;
A
#
# COMPACT_ATOMS: atom_id res chain seq x y z
N SER A 1 -13.90 -12.56 -9.62
CA SER A 1 -14.17 -12.30 -11.05
C SER A 1 -13.37 -13.24 -11.96
N GLY A 2 -14.06 -14.02 -12.81
CA GLY A 2 -13.41 -14.93 -13.76
C GLY A 2 -12.70 -14.21 -14.92
N GLY A 3 -13.33 -13.17 -15.49
CA GLY A 3 -12.73 -12.39 -16.58
C GLY A 3 -11.43 -11.70 -16.17
N PHE A 4 -11.36 -11.21 -14.93
CA PHE A 4 -10.14 -10.67 -14.35
C PHE A 4 -9.00 -11.70 -14.33
N GLY A 5 -9.28 -12.92 -13.84
CA GLY A 5 -8.28 -13.98 -13.77
C GLY A 5 -7.74 -14.39 -15.14
N ILE A 6 -8.59 -14.38 -16.17
CA ILE A 6 -8.19 -14.66 -17.56
C ILE A 6 -7.26 -13.56 -18.10
N ALA A 7 -7.64 -12.29 -17.93
CA ALA A 7 -6.83 -11.16 -18.40
C ALA A 7 -5.45 -11.12 -17.72
N LEU A 8 -5.41 -11.31 -16.39
CA LEU A 8 -4.15 -11.36 -15.64
C LEU A 8 -3.27 -12.53 -16.10
N LEU A 9 -3.86 -13.71 -16.33
CA LEU A 9 -3.13 -14.88 -16.84
C LEU A 9 -2.45 -14.59 -18.18
N GLU A 10 -3.13 -13.89 -19.09
CA GLU A 10 -2.56 -13.51 -20.39
C GLU A 10 -1.39 -12.55 -20.23
N SER A 11 -1.53 -11.52 -19.39
CA SER A 11 -0.43 -10.57 -19.10
C SER A 11 0.78 -11.26 -18.48
N LEU A 12 0.59 -12.12 -17.48
CA LEU A 12 1.69 -12.82 -16.81
C LEU A 12 2.40 -13.81 -17.75
N ARG A 13 1.65 -14.50 -18.62
CA ARG A 13 2.23 -15.34 -19.67
C ARG A 13 3.08 -14.54 -20.65
N GLY A 14 2.63 -13.35 -21.05
CA GLY A 14 3.41 -12.45 -21.91
C GLY A 14 4.73 -12.01 -21.28
N LEU A 15 4.79 -11.95 -19.95
CA LEU A 15 6.00 -11.66 -19.18
C LEU A 15 6.86 -12.89 -18.88
N GLY A 16 6.39 -14.10 -19.21
CA GLY A 16 7.07 -15.34 -18.81
C GLY A 16 6.99 -15.63 -17.30
N ILE A 17 6.06 -15.00 -16.58
CA ILE A 17 5.84 -15.21 -15.14
C ILE A 17 4.91 -16.41 -14.96
N GLY A 18 5.42 -17.45 -14.30
CA GLY A 18 4.68 -18.69 -14.02
C GLY A 18 3.61 -18.52 -12.93
N LEU A 19 2.63 -19.43 -12.93
CA LEU A 19 1.61 -19.52 -11.89
C LEU A 19 1.68 -20.88 -11.20
N SER A 20 1.70 -20.88 -9.87
CA SER A 20 1.49 -22.09 -9.07
C SER A 20 0.03 -22.53 -9.08
N SER A 21 -0.89 -21.57 -9.00
CA SER A 21 -2.33 -21.80 -8.93
C SER A 21 -3.12 -20.60 -9.43
N LEU A 22 -4.29 -20.86 -10.03
CA LEU A 22 -5.30 -19.86 -10.38
C LEU A 22 -6.65 -20.36 -9.90
N VAL A 23 -7.27 -19.66 -8.93
CA VAL A 23 -8.51 -20.10 -8.31
C VAL A 23 -9.60 -19.05 -8.53
N SER A 24 -10.67 -19.45 -9.21
CA SER A 24 -11.92 -18.67 -9.29
C SER A 24 -12.92 -19.23 -8.28
N THR A 25 -13.16 -18.50 -7.20
CA THR A 25 -14.05 -18.97 -6.11
C THR A 25 -15.54 -18.70 -6.36
N GLY A 26 -15.90 -17.94 -7.40
CA GLY A 26 -17.27 -17.54 -7.69
C GLY A 26 -17.99 -16.99 -6.46
N ASP A 27 -19.17 -17.54 -6.16
CA ASP A 27 -20.04 -17.16 -5.05
C ASP A 27 -19.48 -17.47 -3.65
N LYS A 28 -18.40 -18.28 -3.54
CA LYS A 28 -17.75 -18.61 -2.25
C LYS A 28 -18.68 -19.26 -1.20
N TYR A 29 -19.47 -20.27 -1.58
CA TYR A 29 -20.39 -20.96 -0.65
C TYR A 29 -19.68 -21.72 0.49
N ASP A 30 -18.48 -22.25 0.23
CA ASP A 30 -17.69 -23.02 1.21
C ASP A 30 -16.25 -22.50 1.26
N VAL A 31 -15.49 -22.70 0.17
CA VAL A 31 -14.12 -22.20 0.04
C VAL A 31 -14.10 -20.69 -0.24
N SER A 32 -13.37 -19.95 0.57
CA SER A 32 -13.21 -18.51 0.47
C SER A 32 -11.76 -18.08 0.29
N GLY A 33 -11.53 -16.78 0.03
CA GLY A 33 -10.17 -16.22 0.01
C GLY A 33 -9.40 -16.41 1.31
N ASN A 34 -10.09 -16.56 2.46
CA ASN A 34 -9.43 -16.88 3.73
C ASN A 34 -8.80 -18.28 3.71
N ASP A 35 -9.47 -19.24 3.07
CA ASP A 35 -8.99 -20.63 3.04
C ASP A 35 -7.83 -20.75 2.04
N LEU A 36 -7.86 -19.99 0.95
CA LEU A 36 -6.73 -19.85 0.03
C LEU A 36 -5.51 -19.19 0.68
N LEU A 37 -5.69 -18.11 1.46
CA LEU A 37 -4.60 -17.50 2.22
C LEU A 37 -3.99 -18.49 3.22
N LEU A 38 -4.79 -19.35 3.85
CA LEU A 38 -4.30 -20.39 4.76
C LEU A 38 -3.55 -21.50 4.00
N TRP A 39 -4.02 -21.88 2.82
CA TRP A 39 -3.37 -22.88 1.98
C TRP A 39 -2.02 -22.35 1.45
N TRP A 40 -1.98 -21.15 0.88
CA TRP A 40 -0.77 -20.52 0.36
C TRP A 40 0.30 -20.27 1.41
N GLN A 41 -0.05 -20.14 2.70
CA GLN A 41 0.96 -20.09 3.78
C GLN A 41 1.80 -21.37 3.88
N ARG A 42 1.26 -22.51 3.44
CA ARG A 42 1.91 -23.82 3.52
C ARG A 42 2.40 -24.36 2.19
N ASP A 43 2.05 -23.70 1.08
CA ASP A 43 2.48 -24.10 -0.25
C ASP A 43 3.87 -23.52 -0.57
N PRO A 44 4.93 -24.33 -0.72
CA PRO A 44 6.26 -23.84 -1.08
C PRO A 44 6.32 -23.23 -2.48
N ALA A 45 5.42 -23.61 -3.41
CA ALA A 45 5.44 -23.15 -4.79
C ALA A 45 4.89 -21.73 -4.99
N THR A 46 4.18 -21.18 -4.01
CA THR A 46 3.60 -19.84 -4.09
C THR A 46 4.57 -18.80 -3.53
N GLU A 47 5.06 -17.90 -4.38
CA GLU A 47 5.98 -16.82 -3.97
C GLU A 47 5.27 -15.47 -3.81
N ILE A 48 4.25 -15.22 -4.62
CA ILE A 48 3.44 -13.99 -4.62
C ILE A 48 1.97 -14.40 -4.64
N ALA A 49 1.16 -13.83 -3.74
CA ALA A 49 -0.29 -14.04 -3.73
C ALA A 49 -1.02 -12.83 -4.29
N VAL A 50 -1.89 -13.03 -5.28
CA VAL A 50 -2.69 -11.97 -5.91
C VAL A 50 -4.16 -12.21 -5.64
N LEU A 51 -4.85 -11.19 -5.13
CA LEU A 51 -6.25 -11.27 -4.71
C LEU A 51 -7.11 -10.27 -5.48
N TYR A 52 -8.17 -10.77 -6.11
CA TYR A 52 -9.28 -9.93 -6.55
C TYR A 52 -10.47 -10.21 -5.61
N LEU A 53 -10.79 -9.25 -4.73
CA LEU A 53 -11.78 -9.42 -3.67
C LEU A 53 -12.91 -8.41 -3.82
N GLU A 54 -14.13 -8.91 -4.01
CA GLU A 54 -15.36 -8.12 -3.92
C GLU A 54 -15.85 -7.98 -2.46
N SER A 55 -15.48 -8.94 -1.61
CA SER A 55 -15.76 -8.95 -0.17
C SER A 55 -14.79 -9.87 0.58
N PHE A 56 -14.43 -9.47 1.80
CA PHE A 56 -13.59 -10.24 2.71
C PHE A 56 -14.30 -11.41 3.39
N GLY A 57 -15.63 -11.41 3.42
CA GLY A 57 -16.45 -12.31 4.25
C GLY A 57 -16.27 -12.03 5.74
N ASN A 58 -15.16 -12.51 6.33
CA ASN A 58 -14.76 -12.22 7.71
C ASN A 58 -13.49 -11.33 7.72
N PRO A 59 -13.62 -9.99 7.81
CA PRO A 59 -12.49 -9.07 7.73
C PRO A 59 -11.42 -9.30 8.81
N ARG A 60 -11.82 -9.72 10.02
CA ARG A 60 -10.88 -10.01 11.12
C ARG A 60 -10.03 -11.25 10.79
N LYS A 61 -10.67 -12.33 10.29
CA LYS A 61 -9.96 -13.54 9.84
C LYS A 61 -9.03 -13.21 8.67
N PHE A 62 -9.53 -12.47 7.68
CA PHE A 62 -8.75 -12.01 6.52
C PHE A 62 -7.51 -11.23 6.94
N GLY A 63 -7.67 -10.17 7.73
CA GLY A 63 -6.56 -9.31 8.14
C GLY A 63 -5.45 -10.08 8.84
N ARG A 64 -5.80 -11.03 9.72
CA ARG A 64 -4.80 -11.90 10.37
C ARG A 64 -4.08 -12.81 9.39
N LEU A 65 -4.82 -13.49 8.51
CA LEU A 65 -4.23 -14.45 7.56
C LEU A 65 -3.37 -13.77 6.49
N ALA A 66 -3.86 -12.65 5.95
CA ALA A 66 -3.12 -11.83 5.01
C ALA A 66 -1.84 -11.29 5.67
N ARG A 67 -1.94 -10.76 6.90
CA ARG A 67 -0.76 -10.32 7.67
C ARG A 67 0.28 -11.40 7.89
N THR A 68 -0.15 -12.61 8.26
CA THR A 68 0.76 -13.73 8.44
C THR A 68 1.48 -14.09 7.14
N LEU A 69 0.74 -14.20 6.03
CA LEU A 69 1.33 -14.50 4.71
C LEU A 69 2.25 -13.37 4.23
N ALA A 70 1.82 -12.12 4.37
CA ALA A 70 2.55 -10.91 3.97
C ALA A 70 3.93 -10.79 4.63
N ARG A 71 4.16 -11.42 5.79
CA ARG A 71 5.47 -11.43 6.47
C ARG A 71 6.51 -12.28 5.78
N THR A 72 6.10 -13.30 5.04
CA THR A 72 7.02 -14.19 4.31
C THR A 72 7.01 -13.93 2.81
N ARG A 73 5.87 -13.53 2.25
CA ARG A 73 5.62 -13.43 0.81
C ARG A 73 4.73 -12.23 0.49
N PRO A 74 4.92 -11.50 -0.63
CA PRO A 74 4.04 -10.41 -1.00
C PRO A 74 2.59 -10.87 -1.22
N VAL A 75 1.65 -10.06 -0.73
CA VAL A 75 0.22 -10.22 -0.99
C VAL A 75 -0.28 -8.96 -1.68
N LEU A 76 -0.79 -9.08 -2.90
CA LEU A 76 -1.33 -7.97 -3.68
C LEU A 76 -2.85 -8.07 -3.75
N ALA A 77 -3.54 -6.93 -3.76
CA ALA A 77 -4.97 -6.86 -4.00
C ALA A 77 -5.33 -5.66 -4.86
N ILE A 78 -6.36 -5.81 -5.69
CA ILE A 78 -6.92 -4.68 -6.44
C ILE A 78 -8.00 -3.97 -5.61
N ARG A 79 -7.92 -2.65 -5.54
CA ARG A 79 -8.98 -1.79 -4.99
C ARG A 79 -10.17 -1.79 -5.94
N THR A 80 -11.34 -2.16 -5.41
CA THR A 80 -12.60 -2.18 -6.16
C THR A 80 -13.72 -1.57 -5.34
N GLY A 81 -14.64 -0.85 -5.98
CA GLY A 81 -15.78 -0.25 -5.28
C GLY A 81 -15.44 1.01 -4.47
N ASP A 82 -14.54 1.86 -4.96
CA ASP A 82 -14.14 3.07 -4.23
C ASP A 82 -15.19 4.16 -4.27
N THR A 83 -15.90 4.27 -5.39
CA THR A 83 -16.97 5.25 -5.57
C THR A 83 -18.33 4.68 -5.19
N GLU A 84 -19.28 5.54 -4.83
CA GLU A 84 -20.68 5.14 -4.63
C GLU A 84 -21.27 4.50 -5.90
N ILE A 85 -20.85 4.96 -7.08
CA ILE A 85 -21.25 4.38 -8.36
C ILE A 85 -20.73 2.94 -8.47
N ALA A 86 -19.44 2.72 -8.22
CA ALA A 86 -18.83 1.40 -8.27
C ALA A 86 -19.40 0.45 -7.21
N ARG A 87 -19.68 0.94 -5.98
CA ARG A 87 -20.33 0.13 -4.94
C ARG A 87 -21.75 -0.29 -5.32
N ARG A 88 -22.55 0.61 -5.89
CA ARG A 88 -23.89 0.27 -6.39
C ARG A 88 -23.83 -0.79 -7.50
N ALA A 89 -22.92 -0.62 -8.46
CA ALA A 89 -22.70 -1.59 -9.52
C ALA A 89 -22.24 -2.97 -8.99
N ALA A 90 -21.30 -2.99 -8.04
CA ALA A 90 -20.84 -4.23 -7.41
C ALA A 90 -21.94 -4.90 -6.57
N ALA A 91 -22.77 -4.12 -5.86
CA ALA A 91 -23.87 -4.62 -5.06
C ALA A 91 -24.94 -5.32 -5.91
N SER A 92 -25.24 -4.77 -7.10
CA SER A 92 -26.13 -5.45 -8.07
C SER A 92 -25.57 -6.77 -8.60
N HIS A 93 -24.25 -6.96 -8.55
CA HIS A 93 -23.59 -8.19 -8.98
C HIS A 93 -23.43 -9.26 -7.89
N THR A 94 -23.36 -8.88 -6.60
CA THR A 94 -22.93 -9.82 -5.53
C THR A 94 -23.83 -9.87 -4.30
N ALA A 95 -24.91 -9.08 -4.24
CA ALA A 95 -25.87 -9.01 -3.12
C ALA A 95 -25.27 -8.78 -1.71
N ALA A 96 -23.96 -8.60 -1.60
CA ALA A 96 -23.23 -8.37 -0.35
C ALA A 96 -23.04 -6.87 -0.11
N ALA A 97 -23.11 -6.45 1.17
CA ALA A 97 -22.81 -5.08 1.55
C ALA A 97 -21.34 -4.75 1.23
N ALA A 98 -21.11 -3.75 0.39
CA ALA A 98 -19.77 -3.28 0.05
C ALA A 98 -19.08 -2.68 1.29
N THR A 99 -17.86 -3.14 1.57
CA THR A 99 -17.05 -2.56 2.66
C THR A 99 -16.65 -1.13 2.29
N PRO A 100 -16.78 -0.13 3.18
CA PRO A 100 -16.33 1.23 2.89
C PRO A 100 -14.85 1.25 2.50
N ALA A 101 -14.49 2.06 1.49
CA ALA A 101 -13.13 2.11 0.94
C ALA A 101 -12.07 2.41 2.01
N VAL A 102 -12.31 3.40 2.88
CA VAL A 102 -11.42 3.75 4.00
C VAL A 102 -11.16 2.56 4.92
N THR A 103 -12.18 1.77 5.24
CA THR A 103 -12.04 0.57 6.08
C THR A 103 -11.23 -0.51 5.38
N ARG A 104 -11.45 -0.70 4.08
CA ARG A 104 -10.72 -1.68 3.25
C ARG A 104 -9.25 -1.30 3.15
N ASP A 105 -8.94 -0.04 2.90
CA ASP A 105 -7.56 0.44 2.72
C ASP A 105 -6.78 0.39 4.04
N ALA A 106 -7.41 0.79 5.15
CA ALA A 106 -6.83 0.62 6.48
C ALA A 106 -6.54 -0.85 6.81
N LEU A 107 -7.44 -1.77 6.43
CA LEU A 107 -7.23 -3.20 6.60
C LEU A 107 -6.05 -3.71 5.77
N TYR A 108 -5.95 -3.30 4.50
CA TYR A 108 -4.84 -3.65 3.63
C TYR A 108 -3.50 -3.16 4.19
N GLU A 109 -3.43 -1.91 4.61
CA GLU A 109 -2.22 -1.33 5.20
C GLU A 109 -1.81 -2.06 6.49
N GLN A 110 -2.76 -2.33 7.39
CA GLN A 110 -2.49 -3.06 8.63
C GLN A 110 -2.07 -4.52 8.39
N ALA A 111 -2.56 -5.13 7.31
CA ALA A 111 -2.25 -6.49 6.92
C ALA A 111 -1.02 -6.61 6.01
N GLY A 112 -0.42 -5.50 5.57
CA GLY A 112 0.73 -5.54 4.66
C GLY A 112 0.37 -5.99 3.24
N VAL A 113 -0.89 -5.82 2.86
CA VAL A 113 -1.37 -6.08 1.51
C VAL A 113 -0.99 -4.89 0.62
N ILE A 114 -0.32 -5.17 -0.49
CA ILE A 114 -0.02 -4.18 -1.54
C ILE A 114 -1.29 -3.95 -2.33
N ALA A 115 -1.97 -2.84 -2.07
CA ALA A 115 -3.18 -2.45 -2.76
C ALA A 115 -2.87 -1.55 -3.97
N VAL A 116 -3.37 -1.96 -5.14
CA VAL A 116 -3.20 -1.26 -6.44
C VAL A 116 -4.58 -0.98 -7.08
N ASP A 117 -4.65 -0.04 -8.02
CA ASP A 117 -5.92 0.42 -8.60
C ASP A 117 -6.27 -0.22 -9.93
N THR A 118 -5.26 -0.70 -10.67
CA THR A 118 -5.44 -1.20 -12.04
C THR A 118 -4.78 -2.56 -12.25
N ILE A 119 -5.20 -3.25 -13.33
CA ILE A 119 -4.53 -4.48 -13.79
C ILE A 119 -3.08 -4.15 -14.20
N SER A 120 -2.85 -3.01 -14.85
CA SER A 120 -1.51 -2.59 -15.27
C SER A 120 -0.59 -2.45 -14.07
N GLU A 121 -0.98 -1.66 -13.05
CA GLU A 121 -0.20 -1.49 -11.81
C GLU A 121 0.06 -2.82 -11.09
N LEU A 122 -0.93 -3.73 -11.10
CA LEU A 122 -0.76 -5.06 -10.54
C LEU A 122 0.33 -5.84 -11.29
N VAL A 123 0.26 -5.87 -12.62
CA VAL A 123 1.22 -6.58 -13.48
C VAL A 123 2.61 -5.97 -13.33
N ASP A 124 2.72 -4.64 -13.29
CA ASP A 124 3.97 -3.91 -13.08
C ASP A 124 4.64 -4.27 -11.76
N THR A 125 3.85 -4.29 -10.69
CA THR A 125 4.33 -4.59 -9.34
C THR A 125 4.72 -6.06 -9.22
N VAL A 126 3.94 -6.98 -9.80
CA VAL A 126 4.29 -8.41 -9.86
C VAL A 126 5.60 -8.61 -10.63
N ALA A 127 5.77 -7.97 -11.79
CA ALA A 127 6.99 -8.07 -12.59
C ALA A 127 8.24 -7.66 -11.79
N ALA A 128 8.19 -6.52 -11.09
CA ALA A 128 9.28 -6.10 -10.23
C ALA A 128 9.52 -7.08 -9.07
N LEU A 129 8.47 -7.52 -8.35
CA LEU A 129 8.60 -8.47 -7.24
C LEU A 129 9.14 -9.84 -7.67
N SER A 130 8.86 -10.27 -8.90
CA SER A 130 9.30 -11.56 -9.44
C SER A 130 10.79 -11.59 -9.77
N TRP A 131 11.40 -10.45 -10.09
CA TRP A 131 12.77 -10.42 -10.61
C TRP A 131 13.74 -9.58 -9.78
N GLN A 132 13.26 -8.82 -8.80
CA GLN A 132 14.09 -7.90 -8.01
C GLN A 132 13.98 -8.16 -6.51
N PRO A 133 15.04 -7.89 -5.73
CA PRO A 133 14.98 -7.97 -4.27
C PRO A 133 14.03 -6.90 -3.70
N LEU A 134 13.75 -6.95 -2.40
CA LEU A 134 13.09 -5.85 -1.72
C LEU A 134 14.12 -4.75 -1.40
N PRO A 135 13.79 -3.46 -1.58
CA PRO A 135 14.69 -2.38 -1.19
C PRO A 135 14.82 -2.30 0.33
N ALA A 136 15.98 -1.86 0.80
CA ALA A 136 16.23 -1.63 2.23
C ALA A 136 15.48 -0.41 2.77
N GLY A 137 15.08 0.52 1.89
CA GLY A 137 14.40 1.77 2.21
C GLY A 137 13.72 2.38 0.99
N ASN A 138 13.45 3.68 1.03
CA ASN A 138 12.77 4.42 -0.04
C ASN A 138 13.69 5.42 -0.76
N ARG A 139 15.01 5.35 -0.55
CA ARG A 139 15.97 6.26 -1.18
C ARG A 139 16.34 5.74 -2.57
N VAL A 140 16.02 6.49 -3.61
CA VAL A 140 16.14 6.09 -5.01
C VAL A 140 17.11 7.00 -5.73
N ALA A 141 17.96 6.41 -6.56
CA ALA A 141 18.68 7.16 -7.58
C ALA A 141 18.03 6.95 -8.94
N VAL A 142 17.88 8.04 -9.69
CA VAL A 142 17.49 7.99 -11.09
C VAL A 142 18.72 8.26 -11.94
N ILE A 143 18.94 7.44 -12.96
CA ILE A 143 19.96 7.67 -13.99
C ILE A 143 19.31 7.64 -15.37
N SER A 144 19.65 8.62 -16.20
CA SER A 144 19.08 8.71 -17.55
C SER A 144 20.02 9.30 -18.59
N ASN A 145 19.91 8.84 -19.84
CA ASN A 145 20.56 9.49 -20.99
C ASN A 145 19.70 10.57 -21.64
N ALA A 146 18.51 10.84 -21.10
CA ALA A 146 17.59 11.87 -21.55
C ALA A 146 17.05 12.63 -20.34
N GLY A 147 17.51 13.87 -20.12
CA GLY A 147 17.13 14.69 -18.96
C GLY A 147 15.63 14.77 -18.70
N GLY A 148 14.80 14.87 -19.75
CA GLY A 148 13.33 14.87 -19.60
C GLY A 148 12.77 13.59 -18.97
N ALA A 149 13.33 12.42 -19.30
CA ALA A 149 12.95 11.15 -18.68
C ALA A 149 13.40 11.10 -17.20
N GLY A 150 14.57 11.65 -16.89
CA GLY A 150 15.05 11.81 -15.52
C GLY A 150 14.11 12.66 -14.66
N VAL A 151 13.63 13.79 -15.19
CA VAL A 151 12.66 14.67 -14.51
C VAL A 151 11.33 13.96 -14.28
N LEU A 152 10.78 13.30 -15.31
CA LEU A 152 9.52 12.55 -15.17
C LEU A 152 9.64 11.42 -14.13
N ALA A 153 10.77 10.72 -14.09
CA ALA A 153 11.05 9.70 -13.09
C ALA A 153 11.12 10.29 -11.67
N ALA A 154 11.79 11.44 -11.49
CA ALA A 154 11.88 12.12 -10.21
C ALA A 154 10.50 12.55 -9.67
N ASP A 155 9.69 13.20 -10.52
CA ASP A 155 8.33 13.62 -10.18
C ASP A 155 7.44 12.42 -9.82
N ALA A 156 7.56 11.32 -10.57
CA ALA A 156 6.84 10.09 -10.25
C ALA A 156 7.30 9.47 -8.92
N CYS A 157 8.61 9.40 -8.68
CA CYS A 157 9.15 8.91 -7.42
C CYS A 157 8.58 9.68 -6.22
N ALA A 158 8.60 11.00 -6.28
CA ALA A 158 8.05 11.85 -5.22
C ALA A 158 6.55 11.58 -4.97
N ARG A 159 5.74 11.44 -6.03
CA ARG A 159 4.31 11.09 -5.92
C ARG A 159 4.05 9.75 -5.24
N HIS A 160 4.99 8.81 -5.34
CA HIS A 160 4.87 7.47 -4.75
C HIS A 160 5.61 7.33 -3.41
N GLY A 161 6.12 8.43 -2.84
CA GLY A 161 6.78 8.45 -1.52
C GLY A 161 8.22 7.94 -1.52
N LEU A 162 8.85 7.92 -2.70
CA LEU A 162 10.27 7.64 -2.86
C LEU A 162 11.07 8.95 -2.75
N GLU A 163 12.23 8.88 -2.11
CA GLU A 163 13.10 10.03 -1.86
C GLU A 163 14.30 9.98 -2.82
N LEU A 164 14.65 11.12 -3.43
CA LEU A 164 15.86 11.24 -4.26
C LEU A 164 16.92 12.04 -3.49
N PRO A 165 17.68 11.41 -2.57
CA PRO A 165 18.72 12.13 -1.84
C PRO A 165 19.86 12.53 -2.79
N GLU A 166 20.63 13.53 -2.38
CA GLU A 166 21.91 13.84 -3.02
C GLU A 166 22.82 12.61 -2.97
N LEU A 167 23.53 12.36 -4.08
CA LEU A 167 24.53 11.29 -4.15
C LEU A 167 25.72 11.65 -3.25
N ALA A 168 26.37 10.64 -2.68
CA ALA A 168 27.58 10.87 -1.90
C ALA A 168 28.65 11.56 -2.76
N GLU A 169 29.46 12.42 -2.15
CA GLU A 169 30.48 13.16 -2.90
C GLU A 169 31.46 12.23 -3.65
N SER A 170 31.76 11.06 -3.08
CA SER A 170 32.57 10.03 -3.76
C SER A 170 31.90 9.49 -5.03
N THR A 171 30.59 9.31 -5.00
CA THR A 171 29.78 8.84 -6.14
C THR A 171 29.74 9.91 -7.22
N SER A 172 29.44 11.15 -6.84
CA SER A 172 29.44 12.31 -7.73
C SER A 172 30.81 12.55 -8.38
N ALA A 173 31.89 12.40 -7.62
CA ALA A 173 33.26 12.53 -8.14
C ALA A 173 33.63 11.41 -9.12
N ALA A 174 33.25 10.16 -8.84
CA ALA A 174 33.46 9.03 -9.76
C ALA A 174 32.66 9.21 -11.06
N LEU A 175 31.41 9.67 -10.98
CA LEU A 175 30.59 10.01 -12.16
C LEU A 175 31.24 11.12 -12.99
N ARG A 176 31.71 12.21 -12.36
CA ARG A 176 32.41 13.31 -13.06
C ARG A 176 33.66 12.86 -13.82
N ALA A 177 34.35 11.83 -13.34
CA ALA A 177 35.56 11.33 -13.97
C ALA A 177 35.30 10.57 -15.28
N VAL A 178 34.10 10.03 -15.47
CA VAL A 178 33.74 9.19 -16.63
C VAL A 178 32.72 9.85 -17.56
N LEU A 179 31.90 10.77 -17.05
CA LEU A 179 30.87 11.45 -17.83
C LEU A 179 31.41 12.71 -18.54
N PRO A 180 30.80 13.09 -19.68
CA PRO A 180 31.14 14.34 -20.35
C PRO A 180 30.81 15.55 -19.48
N ALA A 181 31.50 16.68 -19.72
CA ALA A 181 31.34 17.88 -18.91
C ALA A 181 29.92 18.49 -18.91
N GLN A 182 29.09 18.13 -19.89
CA GLN A 182 27.70 18.58 -20.01
C GLN A 182 26.71 17.72 -19.21
N ALA A 183 27.15 16.58 -18.68
CA ALA A 183 26.32 15.70 -17.86
C ALA A 183 26.00 16.30 -16.49
N SER A 184 24.86 15.92 -15.93
CA SER A 184 24.53 16.18 -14.52
C SER A 184 24.89 14.96 -13.69
N VAL A 185 25.67 15.17 -12.63
CA VAL A 185 26.05 14.13 -11.66
C VAL A 185 25.25 14.19 -10.36
N HIS A 186 24.24 15.07 -10.30
CA HIS A 186 23.30 15.11 -9.18
C HIS A 186 22.27 13.99 -9.33
N ASN A 187 21.35 13.83 -8.38
CA ASN A 187 20.24 12.88 -8.50
C ASN A 187 18.98 13.69 -8.92
N PRO A 188 18.38 13.46 -10.11
CA PRO A 188 18.73 12.47 -11.14
C PRO A 188 20.05 12.73 -11.89
N VAL A 189 20.77 11.64 -12.20
CA VAL A 189 21.98 11.66 -13.04
C VAL A 189 21.57 11.74 -14.49
N ASP A 190 21.98 12.79 -15.20
CA ASP A 190 21.78 12.93 -16.64
C ASP A 190 23.11 12.67 -17.36
N THR A 191 23.24 11.48 -17.95
CA THR A 191 24.44 11.07 -18.69
C THR A 191 24.55 11.74 -20.05
N THR A 192 23.52 12.48 -20.48
CA THR A 192 23.31 12.99 -21.85
C THR A 192 23.11 11.89 -22.88
N ALA A 193 22.63 12.26 -24.07
CA ALA A 193 22.47 11.36 -25.21
C ALA A 193 23.82 10.94 -25.84
N ALA A 194 24.96 11.49 -25.37
CA ALA A 194 26.30 11.23 -25.90
C ALA A 194 26.96 9.96 -25.32
N VAL A 195 26.27 9.24 -24.43
CA VAL A 195 26.80 8.08 -23.71
C VAL A 195 26.26 6.79 -24.32
N ASP A 196 27.18 5.85 -24.61
CA ASP A 196 26.84 4.50 -25.08
C ASP A 196 26.41 3.58 -23.93
N ALA A 197 25.99 2.36 -24.27
CA ALA A 197 25.53 1.39 -23.27
C ALA A 197 26.64 0.96 -22.28
N ALA A 198 27.90 0.88 -22.71
CA ALA A 198 28.99 0.45 -21.86
C ALA A 198 29.30 1.48 -20.77
N LEU A 199 29.37 2.77 -21.15
CA LEU A 199 29.58 3.86 -20.22
C LEU A 199 28.34 4.11 -19.34
N PHE A 200 27.12 3.96 -19.87
CA PHE A 200 25.90 3.96 -19.05
C PHE A 200 25.94 2.85 -17.98
N GLY A 201 26.39 1.67 -18.36
CA GLY A 201 26.62 0.55 -17.45
C GLY A 201 27.65 0.87 -16.36
N THR A 202 28.74 1.56 -16.71
CA THR A 202 29.74 2.00 -15.72
C THR A 202 29.13 2.98 -14.71
N CYS A 203 28.28 3.90 -15.17
CA CYS A 203 27.58 4.83 -14.29
C CYS A 203 26.59 4.10 -13.37
N LEU A 204 25.90 3.06 -13.85
CA LEU A 204 25.05 2.21 -13.02
C LEU A 204 25.84 1.56 -11.88
N ASP A 205 27.03 1.00 -12.13
CA ASP A 205 27.85 0.39 -11.07
C ASP A 205 28.24 1.40 -9.99
N ILE A 206 28.61 2.61 -10.40
CA ILE A 206 28.97 3.71 -9.49
C ILE A 206 27.78 4.06 -8.59
N VAL A 207 26.59 4.25 -9.17
CA VAL A 207 25.37 4.61 -8.42
C VAL A 207 24.90 3.47 -7.52
N LEU A 208 24.92 2.22 -8.01
CA LEU A 208 24.52 1.05 -7.23
C LEU A 208 25.43 0.82 -6.02
N ALA A 209 26.70 1.22 -6.09
CA ALA A 209 27.63 1.16 -4.96
C ALA A 209 27.37 2.22 -3.86
N ASP A 210 26.56 3.25 -4.13
CA ASP A 210 26.28 4.32 -3.15
C ASP A 210 25.43 3.80 -1.99
N LYS A 211 25.94 3.86 -0.75
CA LYS A 211 25.24 3.40 0.46
C LYS A 211 24.04 4.29 0.85
N GLY A 212 23.97 5.50 0.30
CA GLY A 212 22.85 6.42 0.43
C GLY A 212 21.62 6.00 -0.39
N ILE A 213 21.76 5.04 -1.30
CA ILE A 213 20.73 4.61 -2.25
C ILE A 213 20.29 3.18 -1.97
N ASP A 214 18.97 2.97 -1.91
CA ASP A 214 18.33 1.69 -1.64
C ASP A 214 17.81 1.00 -2.92
N ALA A 215 17.53 1.77 -3.98
CA ALA A 215 17.08 1.28 -5.29
C ALA A 215 17.44 2.26 -6.43
N VAL A 216 17.43 1.78 -7.67
CA VAL A 216 17.76 2.58 -8.87
C VAL A 216 16.69 2.43 -9.94
N ILE A 217 16.32 3.54 -10.57
CA ILE A 217 15.55 3.56 -11.82
C ILE A 217 16.47 4.05 -12.94
N ALA A 218 16.69 3.19 -13.94
CA ALA A 218 17.50 3.49 -15.11
C ALA A 218 16.58 3.79 -16.29
N ALA A 219 16.50 5.05 -16.72
CA ALA A 219 15.60 5.48 -17.78
C ALA A 219 16.36 5.89 -19.04
N GLY A 220 15.93 5.43 -20.21
CA GLY A 220 16.64 5.78 -21.42
C GLY A 220 15.88 5.62 -22.72
N VAL A 221 16.42 6.31 -23.72
CA VAL A 221 15.98 6.27 -25.12
C VAL A 221 17.10 5.68 -25.98
N PRO A 222 16.77 4.85 -27.00
CA PRO A 222 17.73 4.46 -28.02
C PRO A 222 18.24 5.68 -28.78
N THR A 223 19.54 5.74 -29.03
CA THR A 223 20.19 6.81 -29.80
C THR A 223 21.08 6.23 -30.90
N ALA A 224 21.68 7.10 -31.72
CA ALA A 224 22.66 6.67 -32.72
C ALA A 224 23.93 6.03 -32.10
N LEU A 225 24.21 6.28 -30.82
CA LEU A 225 25.36 5.72 -30.09
C LEU A 225 25.04 4.38 -29.42
N GLY A 226 23.77 3.98 -29.39
CA GLY A 226 23.34 2.70 -28.84
C GLY A 226 22.12 2.80 -27.95
N GLU A 227 21.86 1.72 -27.22
CA GLU A 227 20.69 1.54 -26.37
C GLU A 227 21.10 1.34 -24.90
N PRO A 228 21.09 2.41 -24.08
CA PRO A 228 21.61 2.38 -22.71
C PRO A 228 20.96 1.34 -21.80
N ILE A 229 19.66 1.07 -22.01
CA ILE A 229 18.89 0.12 -21.20
C ILE A 229 19.41 -1.32 -21.31
N THR A 230 20.14 -1.67 -22.38
CA THR A 230 20.78 -2.99 -22.49
C THR A 230 21.81 -3.26 -21.39
N ALA A 231 22.37 -2.21 -20.77
CA ALA A 231 23.33 -2.33 -19.69
C ALA A 231 22.70 -2.69 -18.32
N VAL A 232 21.37 -2.66 -18.21
CA VAL A 232 20.65 -2.83 -16.93
C VAL A 232 20.60 -4.30 -16.50
N ALA A 233 20.16 -5.21 -17.38
CA ALA A 233 19.95 -6.61 -17.04
C ALA A 233 21.20 -7.31 -16.43
N PRO A 234 22.42 -7.16 -17.01
CA PRO A 234 23.62 -7.80 -16.44
C PRO A 234 23.93 -7.40 -15.00
N LYS A 235 23.44 -6.24 -14.55
CA LYS A 235 23.71 -5.67 -13.22
C LYS A 235 22.58 -5.93 -12.24
N ALA A 236 21.36 -6.08 -12.73
CA ALA A 236 20.16 -6.13 -11.91
C ALA A 236 20.19 -7.28 -10.88
N ARG A 237 20.58 -8.50 -11.31
CA ARG A 237 20.67 -9.68 -10.41
C ARG A 237 21.73 -9.53 -9.31
N HIS A 238 22.85 -8.88 -9.63
CA HIS A 238 24.06 -8.90 -8.81
C HIS A 238 24.17 -7.71 -7.84
N SER A 239 23.36 -6.67 -8.04
CA SER A 239 23.51 -5.42 -7.31
C SER A 239 23.07 -5.48 -5.83
N GLY A 240 22.25 -6.48 -5.47
CA GLY A 240 21.63 -6.57 -4.14
C GLY A 240 20.60 -5.47 -3.83
N LYS A 241 20.33 -4.57 -4.79
CA LYS A 241 19.35 -3.49 -4.71
C LYS A 241 18.37 -3.61 -5.88
N PRO A 242 17.12 -3.17 -5.76
CA PRO A 242 16.22 -3.14 -6.91
C PRO A 242 16.77 -2.17 -7.97
N LEU A 243 16.83 -2.64 -9.21
CA LEU A 243 17.22 -1.90 -10.40
C LEU A 243 16.14 -2.11 -11.47
N LEU A 244 15.30 -1.10 -11.69
CA LEU A 244 14.24 -1.12 -12.69
C LEU A 244 14.66 -0.36 -13.95
N ALA A 245 14.27 -0.85 -15.12
CA ALA A 245 14.53 -0.20 -16.39
C ALA A 245 13.30 0.57 -16.89
N VAL A 246 13.53 1.72 -17.50
CA VAL A 246 12.51 2.45 -18.26
C VAL A 246 13.04 2.68 -19.66
N ARG A 247 12.42 2.03 -20.65
CA ARG A 247 12.77 2.18 -22.06
C ARG A 247 11.68 3.00 -22.74
N LEU A 248 11.90 4.31 -22.87
CA LEU A 248 10.89 5.19 -23.44
C LEU A 248 10.63 4.86 -24.91
N GLY A 249 9.36 4.89 -25.29
CA GLY A 249 8.92 4.59 -26.66
C GLY A 249 8.85 3.09 -26.98
N GLN A 250 9.04 2.19 -26.00
CA GLN A 250 8.69 0.79 -26.20
C GLN A 250 7.16 0.62 -26.31
N LEU A 251 6.73 -0.34 -27.14
CA LEU A 251 5.29 -0.59 -27.35
C LEU A 251 4.63 -1.34 -26.19
N GLY A 252 5.36 -2.28 -25.58
CA GLY A 252 4.87 -3.03 -24.43
C GLY A 252 4.85 -2.15 -23.19
N HIS A 253 3.78 -2.21 -22.40
CA HIS A 253 3.67 -1.47 -21.14
C HIS A 253 4.83 -1.79 -20.18
N VAL A 254 5.01 -3.09 -19.93
CA VAL A 254 6.11 -3.69 -19.19
C VAL A 254 6.55 -4.93 -19.94
N THR A 255 7.86 -5.14 -20.04
CA THR A 255 8.47 -6.28 -20.71
C THR A 255 9.59 -6.87 -19.84
N PRO A 256 9.85 -8.18 -19.92
CA PRO A 256 11.03 -8.76 -19.27
C PRO A 256 12.29 -8.21 -19.92
N LEU A 257 13.28 -7.82 -19.10
CA LEU A 257 14.62 -7.51 -19.57
C LEU A 257 15.57 -8.64 -19.13
N PRO A 258 15.88 -9.59 -20.03
CA PRO A 258 16.64 -10.77 -19.66
C PRO A 258 18.16 -10.57 -19.71
N ASP A 259 18.86 -11.40 -18.94
CA ASP A 259 20.28 -11.72 -19.10
C ASP A 259 20.44 -13.21 -19.50
N GLU A 260 21.64 -13.76 -19.36
CA GLU A 260 21.94 -15.16 -19.70
C GLU A 260 21.13 -16.19 -18.87
N GLU A 261 20.61 -15.79 -17.70
CA GLU A 261 19.84 -16.67 -16.80
C GLU A 261 18.32 -16.51 -16.93
N GLY A 262 17.86 -15.61 -17.80
CA GLY A 262 16.44 -15.30 -18.02
C GLY A 262 16.07 -13.88 -17.58
N PRO A 263 14.78 -13.56 -17.34
CA PRO A 263 14.35 -12.23 -16.95
C PRO A 263 15.05 -11.74 -15.67
N ALA A 264 15.87 -10.69 -15.80
CA ALA A 264 16.69 -10.14 -14.72
C ALA A 264 15.98 -8.99 -14.03
N THR A 265 15.22 -8.17 -14.77
CA THR A 265 14.38 -7.09 -14.24
C THR A 265 13.23 -6.76 -15.18
N ALA A 266 12.35 -5.86 -14.76
CA ALA A 266 11.25 -5.32 -15.56
C ALA A 266 11.69 -4.04 -16.30
N SER A 267 11.29 -3.95 -17.57
CA SER A 267 11.48 -2.77 -18.42
C SER A 267 10.13 -2.10 -18.70
N TYR A 268 9.90 -0.93 -18.13
CA TYR A 268 8.67 -0.15 -18.23
C TYR A 268 8.72 0.85 -19.40
N THR A 269 7.57 1.17 -19.98
CA THR A 269 7.49 2.19 -21.05
C THR A 269 7.50 3.61 -20.49
N ASP A 270 6.89 3.82 -19.33
CA ASP A 270 6.78 5.13 -18.67
C ASP A 270 7.53 5.12 -17.32
N PRO A 271 8.29 6.18 -16.99
CA PRO A 271 8.86 6.34 -15.66
C PRO A 271 7.84 6.28 -14.50
N ALA A 272 6.59 6.70 -14.75
CA ALA A 272 5.53 6.67 -13.75
C ALA A 272 5.22 5.26 -13.27
N ASP A 273 5.14 4.28 -14.18
CA ASP A 273 4.81 2.89 -13.85
C ASP A 273 5.93 2.24 -13.03
N ALA A 274 7.20 2.49 -13.42
CA ALA A 274 8.37 2.02 -12.68
C ALA A 274 8.42 2.58 -11.26
N ALA A 275 8.17 3.89 -11.11
CA ALA A 275 8.15 4.56 -9.82
C ALA A 275 6.98 4.10 -8.94
N ALA A 276 5.80 3.87 -9.53
CA ALA A 276 4.64 3.33 -8.84
C ALA A 276 4.92 1.93 -8.28
N ALA A 277 5.40 1.02 -9.12
CA ALA A 277 5.78 -0.34 -8.73
C ALA A 277 6.83 -0.33 -7.61
N LEU A 278 7.90 0.46 -7.77
CA LEU A 278 8.94 0.58 -6.75
C LEU A 278 8.41 1.17 -5.44
N GLY A 279 7.53 2.17 -5.50
CA GLY A 279 6.89 2.78 -4.33
C GLY A 279 6.01 1.79 -3.56
N HIS A 280 5.25 0.95 -4.27
CA HIS A 280 4.48 -0.14 -3.66
C HIS A 280 5.39 -1.15 -2.94
N ILE A 281 6.47 -1.57 -3.60
CA ILE A 281 7.43 -2.54 -3.07
C ILE A 281 8.20 -1.97 -1.88
N ALA A 282 8.61 -0.70 -1.93
CA ALA A 282 9.31 -0.02 -0.83
C ALA A 282 8.41 0.10 0.41
N ARG A 283 7.14 0.50 0.23
CA ARG A 283 6.17 0.57 1.34
C ARG A 283 5.93 -0.80 1.97
N TYR A 284 5.83 -1.84 1.14
CA TYR A 284 5.73 -3.23 1.61
C TYR A 284 6.98 -3.68 2.37
N ALA A 285 8.18 -3.41 1.83
CA ALA A 285 9.44 -3.75 2.47
C ALA A 285 9.57 -3.09 3.86
N GLN A 286 9.25 -1.80 3.95
CA GLN A 286 9.19 -1.07 5.22
C GLN A 286 8.18 -1.70 6.18
N TRP A 287 6.96 -2.01 5.73
CA TRP A 287 5.95 -2.68 6.57
C TRP A 287 6.44 -4.04 7.07
N ARG A 288 7.06 -4.83 6.19
CA ARG A 288 7.57 -6.17 6.50
C ARG A 288 8.72 -6.12 7.50
N ALA A 289 9.55 -5.08 7.45
CA ALA A 289 10.66 -4.85 8.37
C ALA A 289 10.20 -4.36 9.77
N ARG A 290 9.01 -3.75 9.89
CA ARG A 290 8.50 -3.28 11.19
C ARG A 290 8.36 -4.46 12.17
N PRO A 291 8.95 -4.39 13.38
CA PRO A 291 8.78 -5.43 14.39
C PRO A 291 7.31 -5.73 14.68
N ALA A 292 7.00 -6.97 15.04
CA ALA A 292 5.69 -7.27 15.58
C ALA A 292 5.53 -6.49 16.90
N GLY A 293 4.62 -5.51 16.91
CA GLY A 293 4.31 -4.78 18.13
C GLY A 293 3.84 -5.71 19.24
N THR A 294 4.11 -5.35 20.48
CA THR A 294 3.60 -6.06 21.65
C THR A 294 2.16 -5.63 21.92
N LEU A 295 1.27 -6.59 22.15
CA LEU A 295 -0.06 -6.26 22.66
C LEU A 295 0.12 -5.73 24.09
N PRO A 296 -0.28 -4.49 24.41
CA PRO A 296 -0.16 -3.99 25.77
C PRO A 296 -1.05 -4.82 26.69
N VAL A 297 -0.53 -5.14 27.88
CA VAL A 297 -1.37 -5.65 28.96
C VAL A 297 -2.12 -4.44 29.50
N LEU A 298 -3.43 -4.42 29.29
CA LEU A 298 -4.28 -3.38 29.83
C LEU A 298 -4.65 -3.77 31.27
N SER A 299 -3.84 -3.33 32.24
CA SER A 299 -4.02 -3.63 33.68
C SER A 299 -5.27 -2.98 34.28
N ASP A 300 -5.77 -1.94 33.63
CA ASP A 300 -6.78 -1.04 34.17
C ASP A 300 -8.17 -1.35 33.60
N VAL A 301 -8.31 -2.53 32.99
CA VAL A 301 -9.55 -3.00 32.36
C VAL A 301 -10.33 -3.86 33.32
N ASP A 302 -11.55 -3.43 33.64
CA ASP A 302 -12.54 -4.21 34.38
C ASP A 302 -13.51 -4.91 33.42
N ALA A 303 -12.99 -5.93 32.71
CA ALA A 303 -13.79 -6.74 31.80
C ALA A 303 -14.98 -7.42 32.49
N PRO A 304 -14.88 -7.94 33.73
CA PRO A 304 -16.02 -8.46 34.47
C PRO A 304 -17.15 -7.44 34.67
N ALA A 305 -16.85 -6.22 35.12
CA ALA A 305 -17.86 -5.17 35.29
C ALA A 305 -18.49 -4.75 33.96
N ALA A 306 -17.69 -4.61 32.91
CA ALA A 306 -18.20 -4.33 31.56
C ALA A 306 -19.18 -5.43 31.10
N LEU A 307 -18.81 -6.70 31.30
CA LEU A 307 -19.65 -7.84 30.91
C LEU A 307 -20.95 -7.90 31.72
N ALA A 308 -20.89 -7.60 33.03
CA ALA A 308 -22.06 -7.52 33.89
C ALA A 308 -23.01 -6.41 33.45
N ALA A 309 -22.49 -5.22 33.13
CA ALA A 309 -23.28 -4.10 32.61
C ALA A 309 -23.96 -4.46 31.28
N VAL A 310 -23.22 -5.05 30.33
CA VAL A 310 -23.78 -5.50 29.04
C VAL A 310 -24.86 -6.57 29.24
N ARG A 311 -24.63 -7.55 30.11
CA ARG A 311 -25.62 -8.61 30.39
C ARG A 311 -26.90 -8.05 31.01
N GLY A 312 -26.80 -7.18 32.01
CA GLY A 312 -27.97 -6.56 32.64
C GLY A 312 -28.79 -5.74 31.66
N TYR A 313 -28.10 -4.99 30.81
CA TYR A 313 -28.72 -4.20 29.75
C TYR A 313 -29.44 -5.06 28.70
N LEU A 314 -28.81 -6.14 28.23
CA LEU A 314 -29.42 -7.05 27.25
C LEU A 314 -30.63 -7.79 27.85
N ALA A 315 -30.56 -8.19 29.12
CA ALA A 315 -31.67 -8.82 29.83
C ALA A 315 -32.90 -7.91 29.94
N ALA A 316 -32.71 -6.59 29.97
CA ALA A 316 -33.79 -5.59 29.97
C ALA A 316 -34.40 -5.35 28.58
N GLY A 317 -33.97 -6.05 27.52
CA GLY A 317 -34.51 -5.92 26.17
C GLY A 317 -34.19 -4.60 25.47
N ARG A 318 -33.22 -3.82 26.00
CA ARG A 318 -32.87 -2.50 25.49
C ARG A 318 -31.92 -2.59 24.29
N ARG A 319 -32.02 -1.60 23.38
CA ARG A 319 -31.23 -1.53 22.13
C ARG A 319 -30.25 -0.36 22.06
N TRP A 320 -30.42 0.67 22.90
CA TRP A 320 -29.43 1.74 23.10
C TRP A 320 -29.06 1.98 24.56
N LEU A 321 -27.74 2.09 24.84
CA LEU A 321 -27.21 2.57 26.12
C LEU A 321 -27.45 4.07 26.25
N THR A 322 -27.72 4.54 27.47
CA THR A 322 -27.67 5.97 27.79
C THR A 322 -26.23 6.48 27.76
N PRO A 323 -25.99 7.78 27.56
CA PRO A 323 -24.69 8.40 27.73
C PRO A 323 -23.96 8.02 29.04
N THR A 324 -24.65 7.97 30.19
CA THR A 324 -24.03 7.55 31.47
C THR A 324 -23.59 6.09 31.45
N GLU A 325 -24.42 5.19 30.95
CA GLU A 325 -24.07 3.77 30.83
C GLU A 325 -22.93 3.57 29.81
N THR A 326 -22.92 4.37 28.75
CA THR A 326 -21.84 4.39 27.75
C THR A 326 -20.52 4.85 28.39
N ALA A 327 -20.55 5.94 29.16
CA ALA A 327 -19.41 6.45 29.91
C ALA A 327 -18.87 5.42 30.90
N HIS A 328 -19.76 4.77 31.65
CA HIS A 328 -19.39 3.68 32.56
C HIS A 328 -18.73 2.52 31.81
N LEU A 329 -19.34 2.04 30.72
CA LEU A 329 -18.79 0.94 29.92
C LEU A 329 -17.41 1.28 29.33
N LEU A 330 -17.23 2.51 28.82
CA LEU A 330 -15.95 2.99 28.31
C LEU A 330 -14.90 3.12 29.42
N GLY A 331 -15.33 3.58 30.60
CA GLY A 331 -14.51 3.66 31.81
C GLY A 331 -13.98 2.30 32.27
N CYS A 332 -14.76 1.22 32.13
CA CYS A 332 -14.28 -0.15 32.37
C CYS A 332 -13.09 -0.54 31.47
N PHE A 333 -12.85 0.18 30.37
CA PHE A 333 -11.71 -0.05 29.47
C PHE A 333 -10.68 1.08 29.51
N GLY A 334 -10.77 1.99 30.49
CA GLY A 334 -9.86 3.14 30.62
C GLY A 334 -9.99 4.16 29.48
N ILE A 335 -11.10 4.14 28.72
CA ILE A 335 -11.32 5.07 27.62
C ILE A 335 -11.91 6.36 28.21
N PRO A 336 -11.16 7.48 28.21
CA PRO A 336 -11.63 8.73 28.80
C PRO A 336 -12.79 9.27 27.96
N VAL A 337 -13.84 9.70 28.65
CA VAL A 337 -14.94 10.47 28.07
C VAL A 337 -14.89 11.88 28.61
N VAL A 338 -15.31 12.84 27.79
CA VAL A 338 -15.46 14.23 28.25
C VAL A 338 -16.45 14.28 29.42
N GLN A 339 -16.19 15.17 30.37
CA GLN A 339 -17.08 15.37 31.50
C GLN A 339 -18.49 15.71 30.98
N THR A 340 -19.47 14.92 31.40
CA THR A 340 -20.84 15.01 30.91
C THR A 340 -21.76 15.13 32.11
N SER A 341 -22.65 16.11 32.07
CA SER A 341 -23.65 16.36 33.11
C SER A 341 -25.04 16.31 32.48
N TYR A 342 -25.99 15.74 33.21
CA TYR A 342 -27.39 15.71 32.82
C TYR A 342 -28.14 16.89 33.44
N ALA A 343 -28.93 17.55 32.62
CA ALA A 343 -29.85 18.60 33.02
C ALA A 343 -31.25 18.26 32.52
N THR A 344 -32.24 18.43 33.38
CA THR A 344 -33.67 18.18 33.06
C THR A 344 -34.47 19.48 32.96
N ASP A 345 -33.85 20.60 33.31
CA ASP A 345 -34.43 21.93 33.32
C ASP A 345 -33.34 22.99 33.05
N GLU A 346 -33.78 24.23 32.85
CA GLU A 346 -32.90 25.35 32.50
C GLU A 346 -31.89 25.68 33.60
N ASP A 347 -32.31 25.63 34.87
CA ASP A 347 -31.45 25.95 36.02
C ASP A 347 -30.32 24.92 36.18
N SER A 348 -30.64 23.63 36.09
CA SER A 348 -29.64 22.56 36.13
C SER A 348 -28.69 22.60 34.93
N ALA A 349 -29.17 23.03 33.75
CA ALA A 349 -28.34 23.21 32.57
C ALA A 349 -27.34 24.35 32.75
N ALA A 350 -27.80 25.50 33.27
CA ALA A 350 -26.95 26.65 33.55
C ALA A 350 -25.89 26.34 34.62
N ALA A 351 -26.29 25.64 35.70
CA ALA A 351 -25.36 25.20 36.74
C ALA A 351 -24.31 24.21 36.20
N ALA A 352 -24.73 23.24 35.37
CA ALA A 352 -23.81 22.30 34.73
C ALA A 352 -22.83 23.02 33.80
N PHE A 353 -23.31 23.96 32.99
CA PHE A 353 -22.48 24.74 32.07
C PHE A 353 -21.39 25.54 32.82
N ALA A 354 -21.73 26.15 33.95
CA ALA A 354 -20.77 26.91 34.77
C ALA A 354 -19.68 26.04 35.42
N GLY A 355 -19.91 24.73 35.58
CA GLY A 355 -18.99 23.78 36.18
C GLY A 355 -18.18 22.94 35.18
N LEU A 356 -18.31 23.21 33.88
CA LEU A 356 -17.63 22.48 32.81
C LEU A 356 -16.56 23.35 32.14
N ASP A 357 -15.48 22.71 31.71
CA ASP A 357 -14.47 23.36 30.87
C ASP A 357 -15.04 23.61 29.45
N HIS A 358 -14.69 24.75 28.87
CA HIS A 358 -15.15 25.18 27.55
C HIS A 358 -14.19 24.77 26.43
N PRO A 359 -14.69 24.54 25.20
CA PRO A 359 -16.09 24.68 24.74
C PRO A 359 -16.98 23.48 25.09
N VAL A 360 -18.27 23.73 25.26
CA VAL A 360 -19.31 22.75 25.64
C VAL A 360 -20.25 22.46 24.47
N ALA A 361 -20.74 21.23 24.39
CA ALA A 361 -21.80 20.83 23.47
C ALA A 361 -23.02 20.34 24.26
N MET A 362 -24.13 21.07 24.18
CA MET A 362 -25.39 20.65 24.77
C MET A 362 -26.18 19.82 23.75
N LYS A 363 -26.67 18.66 24.19
CA LYS A 363 -27.32 17.67 23.32
C LYS A 363 -28.60 17.15 23.96
N VAL A 364 -29.69 17.09 23.19
CA VAL A 364 -30.96 16.50 23.65
C VAL A 364 -30.79 15.00 23.88
N ASP A 365 -31.19 14.50 25.06
CA ASP A 365 -31.31 13.07 25.35
C ASP A 365 -32.78 12.72 25.64
N ALA A 366 -33.46 12.14 24.65
CA ALA A 366 -34.87 11.79 24.74
C ALA A 366 -35.14 10.48 24.01
N ALA A 367 -36.11 9.71 24.50
CA ALA A 367 -36.50 8.44 23.89
C ALA A 367 -36.89 8.65 22.40
N GLY A 368 -36.28 7.88 21.51
CA GLY A 368 -36.51 7.97 20.05
C GLY A 368 -35.63 8.98 19.30
N VAL A 369 -34.88 9.85 20.00
CA VAL A 369 -33.99 10.84 19.38
C VAL A 369 -32.56 10.29 19.22
N LEU A 370 -32.33 9.55 18.14
CA LEU A 370 -31.01 8.95 17.85
C LEU A 370 -30.07 9.91 17.10
N HIS A 371 -30.56 10.56 16.04
CA HIS A 371 -29.79 11.49 15.21
C HIS A 371 -30.00 12.94 15.65
N LYS A 372 -29.42 13.29 16.81
CA LYS A 372 -29.61 14.58 17.50
C LYS A 372 -29.41 15.81 16.59
N SER A 373 -28.32 15.83 15.81
CA SER A 373 -28.03 16.95 14.88
C SER A 373 -29.08 17.10 13.78
N ALA A 374 -29.63 15.99 13.26
CA ALA A 374 -30.66 16.02 12.22
C ALA A 374 -32.00 16.57 12.72
N GLN A 375 -32.19 16.59 14.04
CA GLN A 375 -33.39 17.13 14.69
C GLN A 375 -33.12 18.49 15.38
N GLY A 376 -31.99 19.14 15.10
CA GLY A 376 -31.62 20.41 15.74
C GLY A 376 -31.33 20.30 17.24
N GLY A 377 -31.21 19.09 17.78
CA GLY A 377 -31.00 18.83 19.20
C GLY A 377 -29.55 18.96 19.67
N VAL A 378 -28.74 19.81 19.02
CA VAL A 378 -27.34 20.06 19.37
C VAL A 378 -27.07 21.56 19.34
N ALA A 379 -26.60 22.10 20.46
CA ALA A 379 -26.08 23.47 20.57
C ALA A 379 -24.60 23.41 20.97
N LEU A 380 -23.79 24.29 20.38
CA LEU A 380 -22.35 24.40 20.63
C LEU A 380 -22.06 25.78 21.25
N GLY A 381 -21.18 25.85 22.26
CA GLY A 381 -20.87 27.10 22.95
C GLY A 381 -19.65 27.01 23.86
#